data_AF-G1VD00-F1
#
_entry.id   AF-G1VD00-F1
#
_cell.length_a   1.000
_cell.length_b   1.000
_cell.length_c   1.000
_cell.angle_alpha   90.00
_cell.angle_beta   90.00
_cell.angle_gamma   90.00
#
_symmetry.space_group_name_H-M   'P 1'
#
loop_
_entity.id
_entity.type
_entity.pdbx_description
1 polymer ?
#
loop_
_entity_poly.entity_id
_entity_poly.type
_entity_poly.pdbx_seq_one_letter_code
_entity_poly.pdbx_strand_id
1 'polypeptide(L)'
;MISWKENKIISIQLRNGVYVLGQMIKKPYLIFFKVYGKDGTWNIDTLSVDDILFCHAVTRQFLKLSQIKDVKGIHGLEGYRQLFKFWIISGEFERMTFWKGTKNERTFITAGLHNCLLVEKDIQEDSKNTHPSGIYKKEIRKLTVKDYDSVKAYELTTIEIYPNLNERLYLCYKLKKNVDPEKDIMFRQQIPLEYKTYLDIISGVVLLSDLGY
;
A
#
# COMPACT_ATOMS: atom_id res chain seq x y z
N MET A 1 -22.01 0.11 2.65
CA MET A 1 -20.78 0.85 2.25
C MET A 1 -20.33 1.66 3.44
N ILE A 2 -19.06 1.59 3.83
CA ILE A 2 -18.55 2.30 5.00
C ILE A 2 -18.43 3.81 4.71
N SER A 3 -18.91 4.66 5.63
CA SER A 3 -18.70 6.10 5.54
C SER A 3 -17.32 6.48 6.05
N TRP A 4 -16.66 7.41 5.35
CA TRP A 4 -15.36 7.93 5.77
C TRP A 4 -15.53 8.84 6.98
N LYS A 5 -14.79 8.57 8.05
CA LYS A 5 -14.69 9.43 9.23
C LYS A 5 -13.26 9.40 9.72
N GLU A 6 -12.63 10.56 9.90
CA GLU A 6 -11.27 10.63 10.42
C GLU A 6 -11.20 9.98 11.82
N ASN A 7 -10.08 9.31 12.09
CA ASN A 7 -9.80 8.48 13.27
C ASN A 7 -10.71 7.25 13.46
N LYS A 8 -11.51 6.90 12.45
CA LYS A 8 -12.31 5.68 12.51
C LYS A 8 -11.44 4.44 12.32
N ILE A 9 -11.56 3.50 13.25
CA ILE A 9 -10.90 2.20 13.19
C ILE A 9 -11.78 1.21 12.44
N ILE A 10 -11.15 0.49 11.53
CA ILE A 10 -11.80 -0.48 10.65
C ILE A 10 -11.02 -1.77 10.64
N SER A 11 -11.71 -2.86 10.36
CA SER A 11 -11.11 -4.14 10.03
C SER A 11 -11.38 -4.45 8.57
N ILE A 12 -10.38 -5.00 7.89
CA ILE A 12 -10.44 -5.33 6.46
C ILE A 12 -10.13 -6.81 6.33
N GLN A 13 -11.05 -7.57 5.74
CA GLN A 13 -10.81 -8.99 5.46
C GLN A 13 -9.83 -9.15 4.31
N LEU A 14 -8.82 -9.98 4.51
CA LEU A 14 -7.88 -10.46 3.52
C LEU A 14 -8.48 -11.67 2.79
N ARG A 15 -7.96 -11.99 1.60
CA ARG A 15 -8.46 -13.11 0.79
C ARG A 15 -8.50 -14.48 1.48
N ASN A 16 -7.71 -14.70 2.53
CA ASN A 16 -7.70 -15.93 3.32
C ASN A 16 -8.63 -15.91 4.55
N GLY A 17 -9.48 -14.89 4.67
CA GLY A 17 -10.43 -14.73 5.78
C GLY A 17 -9.86 -14.04 7.02
N VAL A 18 -8.53 -13.83 7.12
CA VAL A 18 -7.91 -13.07 8.21
C VAL A 18 -8.29 -11.59 8.08
N TYR A 19 -8.42 -10.88 9.20
CA TYR A 19 -8.67 -9.45 9.22
C TYR A 19 -7.41 -8.69 9.62
N VAL A 20 -7.22 -7.50 9.05
CA VAL A 20 -6.19 -6.53 9.45
C VAL A 20 -6.84 -5.24 9.93
N LEU A 21 -6.27 -4.59 10.94
CA LEU A 21 -6.74 -3.27 11.36
C LEU A 21 -6.21 -2.16 10.46
N GLY A 22 -7.08 -1.18 10.23
CA GLY A 22 -6.74 0.09 9.63
C GLY A 22 -7.40 1.27 10.33
N GLN A 23 -6.84 2.45 10.13
CA GLN A 23 -7.37 3.72 10.63
C GLN A 23 -7.59 4.67 9.46
N MET A 24 -8.82 5.18 9.33
CA MET A 24 -9.14 6.28 8.44
C MET A 24 -8.52 7.56 8.97
N ILE A 25 -7.69 8.21 8.16
CA ILE A 25 -7.16 9.54 8.46
C ILE A 25 -7.76 10.53 7.46
N LYS A 26 -7.01 11.56 7.05
CA LYS A 26 -7.45 12.45 5.99
C LYS A 26 -7.77 11.66 4.73
N LYS A 27 -8.97 11.86 4.16
CA LYS A 27 -9.36 11.20 2.92
C LYS A 27 -8.38 11.57 1.79
N PRO A 28 -7.91 10.61 0.96
CA PRO A 28 -8.30 9.19 0.87
C PRO A 28 -7.35 8.20 1.58
N TYR A 29 -6.62 8.60 2.61
CA TYR A 29 -5.55 7.80 3.22
C TYR A 29 -6.00 6.90 4.37
N LEU A 30 -5.49 5.67 4.37
CA LEU A 30 -5.61 4.71 5.47
C LEU A 30 -4.21 4.40 6.02
N ILE A 31 -4.10 4.29 7.34
CA ILE A 31 -2.95 3.66 8.00
C ILE A 31 -3.32 2.20 8.25
N PHE A 32 -2.44 1.27 7.88
CA PHE A 32 -2.62 -0.17 8.12
C PHE A 32 -1.66 -0.62 9.21
N PHE A 33 -2.11 -1.54 10.06
CA PHE A 33 -1.35 -1.99 11.22
C PHE A 33 -1.07 -3.49 11.16
N LYS A 34 0.06 -3.96 11.70
CA LYS A 34 0.41 -5.39 11.84
C LYS A 34 -0.39 -6.07 12.97
N VAL A 35 -1.66 -5.71 13.08
CA VAL A 35 -2.62 -6.25 14.04
C VAL A 35 -3.63 -7.06 13.26
N TYR A 36 -3.63 -8.38 13.50
CA TYR A 36 -4.42 -9.34 12.76
C TYR A 36 -5.39 -10.09 13.66
N GLY A 37 -6.57 -10.41 13.14
CA GLY A 37 -7.61 -11.17 13.85
C GLY A 37 -8.29 -12.20 12.94
N LYS A 38 -8.89 -13.24 13.51
CA LYS A 38 -9.64 -14.26 12.75
C LYS A 38 -11.15 -14.14 12.88
N ASP A 39 -11.64 -13.69 14.05
CA ASP A 39 -13.07 -13.69 14.37
C ASP A 39 -13.64 -12.29 14.65
N GLY A 40 -12.93 -11.24 14.21
CA GLY A 40 -13.29 -9.85 14.51
C GLY A 40 -13.09 -9.43 15.97
N THR A 41 -12.43 -10.27 16.77
CA THR A 41 -11.96 -9.98 18.12
C THR A 41 -10.54 -9.43 18.08
N TRP A 42 -10.24 -8.50 18.98
CA TRP A 42 -8.97 -7.78 19.03
C TRP A 42 -8.44 -7.79 20.47
N ASN A 43 -7.20 -8.23 20.66
CA ASN A 43 -6.55 -8.28 21.96
C ASN A 43 -5.67 -7.04 22.17
N ILE A 44 -6.16 -5.88 21.77
CA ILE A 44 -5.48 -4.59 21.94
C ILE A 44 -6.52 -3.51 22.25
N ASP A 45 -6.12 -2.55 23.08
CA ASP A 45 -6.96 -1.39 23.41
C ASP A 45 -6.51 -0.13 22.65
N THR A 46 -5.27 -0.08 22.18
CA THR A 46 -4.68 1.11 21.53
C THR A 46 -3.75 0.71 20.38
N LEU A 47 -3.78 1.47 19.28
CA LEU A 47 -2.86 1.32 18.16
C LEU A 47 -1.53 2.05 18.41
N SER A 48 -0.41 1.40 18.11
CA SER A 48 0.94 1.95 18.28
C SER A 48 1.60 2.34 16.96
N VAL A 49 2.56 3.26 17.01
CA VAL A 49 3.45 3.58 15.90
C VAL A 49 4.28 2.36 15.49
N ASP A 50 4.68 1.54 16.47
CA ASP A 50 5.47 0.32 16.22
C ASP A 50 4.68 -0.73 15.44
N ASP A 51 3.35 -0.60 15.40
CA ASP A 51 2.43 -1.47 14.69
C ASP A 51 2.12 -1.01 13.26
N ILE A 52 2.62 0.14 12.81
CA ILE A 52 2.34 0.60 11.46
C ILE A 52 3.00 -0.34 10.43
N LEU A 53 2.19 -0.86 9.51
CA LEU A 53 2.68 -1.45 8.27
C LEU A 53 3.06 -0.33 7.30
N PHE A 54 2.06 0.46 6.89
CA PHE A 54 2.22 1.57 5.94
C PHE A 54 0.97 2.47 5.94
N CYS A 55 1.08 3.63 5.27
CA CYS A 55 -0.03 4.54 5.02
C CYS A 55 -0.20 4.75 3.52
N HIS A 56 -1.41 4.54 2.98
CA HIS A 56 -1.66 4.64 1.55
C HIS A 56 -3.01 5.28 1.21
N ALA A 57 -3.06 6.01 0.10
CA ALA A 57 -4.30 6.45 -0.51
C ALA A 57 -5.05 5.25 -1.14
N VAL A 58 -6.37 5.20 -0.95
CA VAL A 58 -7.22 4.12 -1.51
C VAL A 58 -8.35 4.66 -2.38
N THR A 59 -8.71 3.89 -3.40
CA THR A 59 -9.85 4.20 -4.29
C THR A 59 -11.19 3.98 -3.60
N ARG A 60 -12.27 4.56 -4.17
CA ARG A 60 -13.65 4.21 -3.77
C ARG A 60 -13.96 2.74 -4.07
N GLN A 61 -13.36 2.18 -5.12
CA GLN A 61 -13.48 0.77 -5.46
C GLN A 61 -12.97 -0.12 -4.32
N PHE A 62 -11.81 0.19 -3.76
CA PHE A 62 -11.29 -0.51 -2.57
C PHE A 62 -12.32 -0.56 -1.45
N LEU A 63 -12.90 0.58 -1.08
CA LEU A 63 -13.91 0.65 -0.01
C LEU A 63 -15.22 -0.09 -0.33
N LYS A 64 -15.57 -0.22 -1.61
CA LYS A 64 -16.82 -0.87 -2.06
C LYS A 64 -16.68 -2.39 -2.12
N LEU A 65 -15.55 -2.89 -2.61
CA LEU A 65 -15.32 -4.32 -2.86
C LEU A 65 -14.70 -5.02 -1.65
N SER A 66 -13.98 -4.30 -0.80
CA SER A 66 -13.43 -4.86 0.44
C SER A 66 -14.53 -5.20 1.45
N GLN A 67 -14.35 -6.32 2.15
CA GLN A 67 -15.14 -6.64 3.34
C GLN A 67 -14.59 -5.85 4.53
N ILE A 68 -15.21 -4.70 4.79
CA ILE A 68 -14.80 -3.76 5.84
C ILE A 68 -15.84 -3.71 6.96
N LYS A 69 -15.41 -3.78 8.21
CA LYS A 69 -16.27 -3.59 9.40
C LYS A 69 -15.72 -2.51 10.31
N ASP A 70 -16.62 -1.76 10.93
CA ASP A 70 -16.30 -0.80 11.99
C ASP A 70 -15.79 -1.54 13.22
N VAL A 71 -14.72 -1.04 13.84
CA VAL A 71 -14.18 -1.58 15.10
C VAL A 71 -14.38 -0.54 16.20
N LYS A 72 -14.95 -0.98 17.32
CA LYS A 72 -15.21 -0.14 18.50
C LYS A 72 -14.30 -0.59 19.65
N GLY A 73 -14.04 0.32 20.59
CA GLY A 73 -13.26 0.02 21.80
C GLY A 73 -11.74 0.06 21.62
N ILE A 74 -11.24 0.31 20.40
CA ILE A 74 -9.81 0.51 20.15
C ILE A 74 -9.55 2.01 19.97
N HIS A 75 -8.61 2.54 20.74
CA HIS A 75 -8.09 3.89 20.60
C HIS A 75 -7.17 3.98 19.37
N GLY A 76 -7.50 4.91 18.48
CA GLY A 76 -6.71 5.16 17.27
C GLY A 76 -5.34 5.74 17.57
N LEU A 77 -4.42 5.57 16.63
CA LEU A 77 -3.13 6.23 16.67
C LEU A 77 -3.33 7.75 16.57
N GLU A 78 -2.69 8.49 17.47
CA GLU A 78 -2.61 9.94 17.44
C GLU A 78 -1.23 10.41 16.96
N GLY A 79 -1.10 11.69 16.58
CA GLY A 79 0.20 12.24 16.19
C GLY A 79 0.82 11.57 14.95
N TYR A 80 0.02 11.01 14.04
CA TYR A 80 0.54 10.39 12.81
C TYR A 80 0.98 11.41 11.75
N ARG A 81 0.69 12.71 11.93
CA ARG A 81 0.88 13.74 10.90
C ARG A 81 2.34 13.87 10.45
N GLN A 82 3.28 13.77 11.39
CA GLN A 82 4.71 13.88 11.14
C GLN A 82 5.34 12.60 10.56
N LEU A 83 4.62 11.47 10.57
CA LEU A 83 5.16 10.18 10.15
C LEU A 83 5.25 10.05 8.63
N PHE A 84 4.35 10.69 7.89
CA PHE A 84 4.18 10.48 6.44
C PHE A 84 4.50 11.73 5.62
N LYS A 85 5.71 12.27 5.81
CA LYS A 85 6.16 13.50 5.15
C LYS A 85 6.79 13.25 3.77
N PHE A 86 7.46 12.12 3.60
CA PHE A 86 8.20 11.79 2.38
C PHE A 86 7.53 10.66 1.61
N TRP A 87 7.45 10.83 0.30
CA TRP A 87 6.74 9.95 -0.61
C TRP A 87 7.54 9.75 -1.89
N ILE A 88 7.24 8.67 -2.60
CA ILE A 88 7.90 8.32 -3.84
C ILE A 88 6.91 8.51 -5.00
N ILE A 89 7.31 9.29 -6.00
CA ILE A 89 6.59 9.38 -7.27
C ILE A 89 7.14 8.29 -8.18
N SER A 90 6.26 7.42 -8.66
CA SER A 90 6.61 6.35 -9.60
C SER A 90 7.22 6.93 -10.87
N GLY A 91 8.17 6.20 -11.45
CA GLY A 91 8.73 6.57 -12.73
C GLY A 91 7.85 6.19 -13.92
N GLU A 92 8.45 6.24 -15.11
CA GLU A 92 7.79 5.88 -16.36
C GLU A 92 7.48 4.38 -16.46
N PHE A 93 6.44 4.05 -17.22
CA PHE A 93 6.07 2.67 -17.48
C PHE A 93 7.05 1.99 -18.43
N GLU A 94 7.38 0.73 -18.14
CA GLU A 94 8.27 -0.06 -18.96
C GLU A 94 7.88 -1.54 -18.97
N ARG A 95 8.29 -2.26 -20.02
CA ARG A 95 8.08 -3.70 -20.14
C ARG A 95 9.11 -4.44 -19.28
N MET A 96 8.64 -5.27 -18.35
CA MET A 96 9.49 -6.06 -17.46
C MET A 96 9.19 -7.55 -17.60
N THR A 97 10.22 -8.39 -17.41
CA THR A 97 10.11 -9.85 -17.40
C THR A 97 10.53 -10.41 -16.04
N PHE A 98 9.67 -11.23 -15.44
CA PHE A 98 9.88 -11.85 -14.14
C PHE A 98 10.02 -13.37 -14.27
N TRP A 99 10.84 -13.98 -13.41
CA TRP A 99 11.13 -15.43 -13.37
C TRP A 99 11.48 -16.03 -14.73
N LYS A 100 12.34 -15.33 -15.48
CA LYS A 100 12.76 -15.69 -16.83
C LYS A 100 13.26 -17.13 -16.92
N GLY A 101 12.79 -17.88 -17.91
CA GLY A 101 13.17 -19.28 -18.16
C GLY A 101 12.49 -20.30 -17.23
N THR A 102 11.53 -19.87 -16.41
CA THR A 102 10.75 -20.78 -15.54
C THR A 102 9.31 -20.91 -16.03
N LYS A 103 8.60 -21.95 -15.57
CA LYS A 103 7.15 -22.09 -15.82
C LYS A 103 6.29 -20.93 -15.30
N ASN A 104 6.85 -20.09 -14.42
CA ASN A 104 6.17 -18.94 -13.85
C ASN A 104 6.45 -17.64 -14.59
N GLU A 105 7.21 -17.65 -15.69
CA GLU A 105 7.59 -16.43 -16.40
C GLU A 105 6.38 -15.52 -16.69
N ARG A 106 6.55 -14.22 -16.46
CA ARG A 106 5.56 -13.17 -16.75
C ARG A 106 6.26 -12.01 -17.43
N THR A 107 5.64 -11.45 -18.47
CA THR A 107 6.10 -10.21 -19.10
C THR A 107 4.91 -9.28 -19.28
N PHE A 108 4.99 -8.07 -18.72
CA PHE A 108 3.95 -7.04 -18.82
C PHE A 108 4.53 -5.64 -18.61
N ILE A 109 3.74 -4.61 -18.88
CA ILE A 109 4.11 -3.20 -18.69
C ILE A 109 3.72 -2.77 -17.28
N THR A 110 4.64 -2.16 -16.55
CA THR A 110 4.41 -1.67 -15.18
C THR A 110 5.31 -0.47 -14.87
N ALA A 111 5.05 0.22 -13.76
CA ALA A 111 5.80 1.40 -13.36
C ALA A 111 7.27 1.06 -13.08
N GLY A 112 8.17 1.80 -13.72
CA GLY A 112 9.61 1.68 -13.61
C GLY A 112 10.25 2.78 -12.77
N LEU A 113 11.58 2.77 -12.70
CA LEU A 113 12.33 3.73 -11.90
C LEU A 113 12.76 4.98 -12.69
N HIS A 114 12.59 4.98 -14.01
CA HIS A 114 13.02 6.10 -14.83
C HIS A 114 12.26 7.38 -14.45
N ASN A 115 12.98 8.46 -14.09
CA ASN A 115 12.42 9.70 -13.55
C ASN A 115 11.62 9.56 -12.23
N CYS A 116 11.85 8.50 -11.46
CA CYS A 116 11.30 8.36 -10.11
C CYS A 116 11.87 9.43 -9.16
N LEU A 117 11.02 10.01 -8.31
CA LEU A 117 11.39 11.12 -7.41
C LEU A 117 11.04 10.79 -5.95
N LEU A 118 11.92 11.20 -5.05
CA LEU A 118 11.58 11.41 -3.64
C LEU A 118 11.03 12.82 -3.48
N VAL A 119 9.87 12.95 -2.85
CA VAL A 119 9.20 14.25 -2.65
C VAL A 119 8.76 14.45 -1.21
N GLU A 120 8.66 15.70 -0.79
CA GLU A 120 7.92 16.11 0.41
C GLU A 120 6.46 16.38 0.01
N LYS A 121 5.51 15.77 0.72
CA LYS A 121 4.07 15.91 0.48
C LYS A 121 3.33 16.01 1.81
N ASP A 122 2.40 16.95 1.89
CA ASP A 122 1.47 17.04 3.02
C ASP A 122 0.16 16.34 2.62
N ILE A 123 -0.15 15.23 3.29
CA ILE A 123 -1.38 14.46 3.05
C ILE A 123 -2.58 14.93 3.88
N GLN A 124 -2.37 15.89 4.79
CA GLN A 124 -3.41 16.42 5.66
C GLN A 124 -4.02 17.71 5.07
N GLU A 125 -3.19 18.48 4.37
CA GLU A 125 -3.56 19.79 3.85
C GLU A 125 -3.01 19.97 2.43
N ASP A 126 -3.81 19.55 1.45
CA ASP A 126 -3.41 19.59 0.03
C ASP A 126 -3.06 21.01 -0.46
N SER A 127 -3.60 22.07 0.15
CA SER A 127 -3.25 23.46 -0.17
C SER A 127 -1.79 23.81 0.12
N LYS A 128 -1.07 23.00 0.92
CA LYS A 128 0.37 23.15 1.16
C LYS A 128 1.24 22.47 0.10
N ASN A 129 0.64 21.72 -0.84
CA ASN A 129 1.36 21.11 -1.96
C ASN A 129 1.55 22.14 -3.07
N THR A 130 2.64 22.90 -2.96
CA THR A 130 2.96 24.06 -3.82
C THR A 130 3.52 23.71 -5.20
N HIS A 131 3.82 22.44 -5.49
CA HIS A 131 4.31 22.06 -6.81
C HIS A 131 3.22 22.28 -7.88
N PRO A 132 3.55 22.67 -9.13
CA PRO A 132 2.55 22.89 -10.18
C PRO A 132 1.59 21.71 -10.46
N SER A 133 1.99 20.48 -10.14
CA SER A 133 1.09 19.31 -10.25
C SER A 133 0.01 19.25 -9.16
N GLY A 134 0.16 20.01 -8.07
CA GLY A 134 -0.70 19.97 -6.88
C GLY A 134 -0.56 18.71 -6.02
N ILE A 135 0.32 17.76 -6.41
CA ILE A 135 0.42 16.44 -5.75
C ILE A 135 1.37 16.46 -4.55
N TYR A 136 2.39 17.32 -4.58
CA TYR A 136 3.44 17.39 -3.57
C TYR A 136 3.92 18.82 -3.39
N LYS A 137 4.72 19.05 -2.35
CA LYS A 137 5.25 20.38 -2.03
C LYS A 137 6.58 20.65 -2.72
N LYS A 138 7.51 19.70 -2.63
CA LYS A 138 8.89 19.88 -3.10
C LYS A 138 9.53 18.57 -3.57
N GLU A 139 10.29 18.65 -4.65
CA GLU A 139 11.20 17.58 -5.08
C GLU A 139 12.45 17.57 -4.20
N ILE A 140 12.79 16.40 -3.66
CA ILE A 140 13.99 16.22 -2.85
C ILE A 140 15.14 15.77 -3.73
N ARG A 141 14.95 14.68 -4.47
CA ARG A 141 15.95 14.13 -5.41
C ARG A 141 15.36 13.07 -6.33
N LYS A 142 16.01 12.81 -7.47
CA LYS A 142 15.79 11.62 -8.29
C LYS A 142 16.29 10.36 -7.58
N LEU A 143 15.59 9.26 -7.80
CA LEU A 143 15.90 7.95 -7.21
C LEU A 143 16.50 7.01 -8.24
N THR A 144 17.40 6.15 -7.75
CA THR A 144 18.06 5.09 -8.51
C THR A 144 17.94 3.75 -7.76
N VAL A 145 18.28 2.65 -8.42
CA VAL A 145 18.19 1.31 -7.81
C VAL A 145 19.00 1.19 -6.51
N LYS A 146 20.05 2.00 -6.37
CA LYS A 146 20.92 2.05 -5.18
C LYS A 146 20.24 2.69 -3.97
N ASP A 147 19.14 3.42 -4.17
CA ASP A 147 18.47 4.16 -3.11
C ASP A 147 17.45 3.33 -2.33
N TYR A 148 17.14 2.11 -2.78
CA TYR A 148 16.07 1.26 -2.23
C TYR A 148 16.10 1.19 -0.70
N ASP A 149 17.24 0.86 -0.10
CA ASP A 149 17.35 0.74 1.35
C ASP A 149 17.09 2.05 2.11
N SER A 150 17.45 3.18 1.52
CA SER A 150 17.26 4.51 2.13
C SER A 150 15.82 5.01 2.05
N VAL A 151 15.01 4.44 1.13
CA VAL A 151 13.63 4.88 0.88
C VAL A 151 12.58 3.79 1.09
N LYS A 152 12.98 2.58 1.52
CA LYS A 152 12.05 1.45 1.73
C LYS A 152 10.90 1.74 2.69
N ALA A 153 11.11 2.66 3.62
CA ALA A 153 10.10 3.10 4.59
C ALA A 153 9.09 4.12 4.01
N TYR A 154 9.38 4.72 2.85
CA TYR A 154 8.50 5.68 2.20
C TYR A 154 7.55 4.98 1.23
N GLU A 155 6.32 5.47 1.19
CA GLU A 155 5.24 4.94 0.35
C GLU A 155 5.14 5.70 -0.98
N LEU A 156 4.50 5.07 -1.96
CA LEU A 156 4.26 5.65 -3.27
C LEU A 156 3.10 6.67 -3.20
N THR A 157 3.13 7.67 -4.08
CA THR A 157 2.02 8.62 -4.24
C THR A 157 0.82 8.04 -5.00
N THR A 158 0.87 6.75 -5.37
CA THR A 158 -0.17 6.05 -6.11
C THR A 158 -1.46 5.94 -5.29
N ILE A 159 -2.55 5.53 -5.94
CA ILE A 159 -3.83 5.27 -5.26
C ILE A 159 -4.20 3.83 -5.50
N GLU A 160 -4.42 3.11 -4.42
CA GLU A 160 -4.56 1.66 -4.44
C GLU A 160 -5.98 1.19 -4.75
N ILE A 161 -6.07 0.11 -5.53
CA ILE A 161 -7.31 -0.59 -5.86
C ILE A 161 -7.49 -1.86 -5.03
N TYR A 162 -8.71 -2.40 -5.00
CA TYR A 162 -9.07 -3.56 -4.18
C TYR A 162 -8.11 -4.74 -4.28
N PRO A 163 -7.90 -5.35 -5.47
CA PRO A 163 -7.13 -6.60 -5.54
C PRO A 163 -5.65 -6.38 -5.19
N ASN A 164 -5.03 -5.30 -5.67
CA ASN A 164 -3.62 -4.99 -5.41
C ASN A 164 -3.34 -4.83 -3.91
N LEU A 165 -4.08 -3.95 -3.26
CA LEU A 165 -3.84 -3.62 -1.86
C LEU A 165 -4.24 -4.75 -0.92
N ASN A 166 -5.32 -5.48 -1.22
CA ASN A 166 -5.68 -6.64 -0.41
C ASN A 166 -4.62 -7.75 -0.52
N GLU A 167 -4.07 -8.00 -1.71
CA GLU A 167 -2.97 -8.96 -1.88
C GLU A 167 -1.69 -8.48 -1.18
N ARG A 168 -1.34 -7.18 -1.27
CA ARG A 168 -0.22 -6.61 -0.50
C ARG A 168 -0.40 -6.84 1.00
N LEU A 169 -1.57 -6.56 1.56
CA LEU A 169 -1.87 -6.78 2.98
C LEU A 169 -1.79 -8.26 3.37
N TYR A 170 -2.24 -9.16 2.48
CA TYR A 170 -2.08 -10.60 2.66
C TYR A 170 -0.60 -11.02 2.67
N LEU A 171 0.23 -10.48 1.78
CA LEU A 171 1.66 -10.73 1.76
C LEU A 171 2.33 -10.22 3.05
N CYS A 172 1.95 -9.04 3.55
CA CYS A 172 2.42 -8.55 4.84
C CYS A 172 2.06 -9.51 5.98
N TYR A 173 0.83 -10.02 6.01
CA TYR A 173 0.39 -11.02 7.00
C TYR A 173 1.18 -12.33 6.90
N LYS A 174 1.42 -12.82 5.68
CA LYS A 174 2.12 -14.08 5.41
C LYS A 174 3.60 -13.99 5.77
N LEU A 175 4.25 -12.88 5.42
CA LEU A 175 5.69 -12.67 5.58
C LEU A 175 6.07 -12.00 6.90
N LYS A 176 5.10 -11.59 7.72
CA LYS A 176 5.30 -10.96 9.04
C LYS A 176 6.14 -9.68 8.99
N LYS A 177 6.07 -8.94 7.89
CA LYS A 177 6.79 -7.68 7.68
C LYS A 177 6.02 -6.78 6.70
N ASN A 178 6.30 -5.48 6.70
CA ASN A 178 5.86 -4.62 5.62
C ASN A 178 6.57 -5.05 4.32
N VAL A 179 5.77 -5.39 3.30
CA VAL A 179 6.23 -5.62 1.94
C VAL A 179 5.46 -4.71 0.99
N ASP A 180 6.13 -4.34 -0.10
CA ASP A 180 5.59 -3.45 -1.11
C ASP A 180 5.99 -3.97 -2.50
N PRO A 181 5.21 -4.90 -3.08
CA PRO A 181 5.55 -5.51 -4.35
C PRO A 181 5.70 -4.50 -5.50
N GLU A 182 4.92 -3.41 -5.53
CA GLU A 182 5.05 -2.36 -6.55
C GLU A 182 6.42 -1.68 -6.44
N LYS A 183 6.81 -1.28 -5.23
CA LYS A 183 8.12 -0.68 -4.97
C LYS A 183 9.26 -1.65 -5.25
N ASP A 184 9.13 -2.92 -4.84
CA ASP A 184 10.14 -3.95 -5.10
C ASP A 184 10.38 -4.15 -6.61
N ILE A 185 9.30 -4.18 -7.39
CA ILE A 185 9.35 -4.22 -8.87
C ILE A 185 10.05 -2.98 -9.42
N MET A 186 9.62 -1.79 -9.00
CA MET A 186 10.14 -0.51 -9.49
C MET A 186 11.65 -0.39 -9.24
N PHE A 187 12.12 -0.77 -8.05
CA PHE A 187 13.54 -0.74 -7.66
C PHE A 187 14.35 -1.96 -8.12
N ARG A 188 13.80 -2.80 -9.01
CA ARG A 188 14.47 -3.97 -9.60
C ARG A 188 14.99 -4.96 -8.55
N GLN A 189 14.26 -5.11 -7.46
CA GLN A 189 14.57 -6.12 -6.46
C GLN A 189 14.28 -7.52 -7.02
N GLN A 190 14.91 -8.53 -6.42
CA GLN A 190 14.59 -9.91 -6.74
C GLN A 190 13.16 -10.22 -6.28
N ILE A 191 12.28 -10.53 -7.23
CA ILE A 191 10.87 -10.79 -6.93
C ILE A 191 10.66 -12.24 -6.50
N PRO A 192 10.24 -12.50 -5.24
CA PRO A 192 10.01 -13.84 -4.74
C PRO A 192 8.75 -14.45 -5.36
N LEU A 193 8.68 -15.78 -5.47
CA LEU A 193 7.50 -16.47 -6.04
C LEU A 193 6.24 -16.26 -5.21
N GLU A 194 6.37 -15.90 -3.93
CA GLU A 194 5.28 -15.49 -3.06
C GLU A 194 4.47 -14.32 -3.64
N TYR A 195 5.09 -13.45 -4.44
CA TYR A 195 4.42 -12.32 -5.09
C TYR A 195 3.67 -12.71 -6.36
N LYS A 196 3.65 -14.00 -6.74
CA LYS A 196 3.01 -14.47 -7.98
C LYS A 196 1.58 -13.96 -8.15
N THR A 197 0.74 -14.07 -7.12
CA THR A 197 -0.64 -13.59 -7.20
C THR A 197 -0.69 -12.07 -7.43
N TYR A 198 0.16 -11.29 -6.76
CA TYR A 198 0.25 -9.85 -6.99
C TYR A 198 0.62 -9.52 -8.44
N LEU A 199 1.62 -10.22 -9.00
CA LEU A 199 2.01 -10.03 -10.40
C LEU A 199 0.92 -10.46 -11.37
N ASP A 200 0.21 -11.56 -11.10
CA ASP A 200 -0.93 -11.99 -11.90
C ASP A 200 -2.05 -10.91 -11.90
N ILE A 201 -2.33 -10.29 -10.75
CA ILE A 201 -3.29 -9.17 -10.63
C ILE A 201 -2.88 -7.98 -11.50
N ILE A 202 -1.66 -7.44 -11.32
CA ILE A 202 -1.25 -6.22 -12.03
C ILE A 202 -0.96 -6.46 -13.51
N SER A 203 -0.69 -7.70 -13.92
CA SER A 203 -0.52 -8.07 -15.33
C SER A 203 -1.84 -8.00 -16.10
N GLY A 204 -2.98 -8.16 -15.42
CA GLY A 204 -4.31 -8.23 -16.03
C GLY A 204 -4.55 -9.47 -16.90
N VAL A 205 -3.64 -10.45 -16.91
CA VAL A 205 -3.74 -11.66 -17.75
C VAL A 205 -4.64 -12.72 -17.13
N VAL A 206 -4.75 -12.75 -15.80
CA VAL A 206 -5.59 -13.71 -15.06
C VAL A 206 -6.83 -12.98 -14.54
N LEU A 207 -8.00 -13.63 -14.64
CA LEU A 207 -9.23 -13.08 -14.09
C LEU A 207 -9.12 -12.96 -12.57
N LEU A 208 -9.57 -11.84 -12.02
CA LEU A 208 -9.53 -11.58 -10.56
C LEU A 208 -10.30 -12.65 -9.76
N SER A 209 -11.39 -13.16 -10.31
CA SER A 209 -12.20 -14.25 -9.72
C SER A 209 -11.38 -15.52 -9.47
N ASP A 210 -10.43 -15.82 -10.35
CA ASP A 210 -9.58 -17.02 -10.27
C ASP A 210 -8.47 -16.84 -9.22
N LEU A 211 -8.26 -15.60 -8.76
CA LEU A 211 -7.28 -15.22 -7.75
C LEU A 211 -7.90 -15.00 -6.36
N GLY A 212 -9.24 -15.09 -6.25
CA GLY A 212 -10.00 -14.86 -5.02
C GLY A 212 -10.39 -13.40 -4.78
N TYR A 213 -10.54 -12.60 -5.85
CA TYR A 213 -10.85 -11.17 -5.80
C TYR A 213 -12.08 -10.78 -6.64
#